data_AF-A0A7X3NYL3-F1
#
_entry.id   AF-A0A7X3NYL3-F1
#
_cell.length_a   1.000
_cell.length_b   1.000
_cell.length_c   1.000
_cell.angle_alpha   90.00
_cell.angle_beta   90.00
_cell.angle_gamma   90.00
#
_symmetry.space_group_name_H-M   'P 1'
#
loop_
_entity.id
_entity.type
_entity.pdbx_description
1 polymer ?
#
loop_
_entity_poly.entity_id
_entity_poly.type
_entity_poly.pdbx_seq_one_letter_code
_entity_poly.pdbx_strand_id
1 'polypeptide(L)'
;MTAGILMILMGIASSQIIGDSTMRSVEVTPKIEIVAVPSEFSVFRQVGCDRYVNVFGVHIFASPTTAEDKLAHAAGVLAQYLDNDEDGVPDNTRVLSHLVSRNVFIIMPGTEAEMEGLEIELIEEAGYRCGQDLYGEETKPDFLVDGKINAPDGSYYDGALEEILHPITQHGYANAYPEVFGEERGSILAKCMDAARGGYFEHVPEGGPKSGYPAEAWYHYTDETCDYGCMVTEYIYWALTSILGTQDFPGRREALEVEWELNTRERVRTGDTAVYELLTDPQYRFPTKAPDGNYKPSAFPVTIVPIIPIEDED
;
A
#
# COMPACT_ATOMS: atom_id res chain seq x y z
N MET A 1 -66.39 37.38 8.66
CA MET A 1 -65.35 37.65 9.68
C MET A 1 -65.24 36.38 10.49
N THR A 2 -64.21 35.55 10.54
CA THR A 2 -62.76 35.58 10.23
C THR A 2 -62.36 34.09 10.18
N ALA A 3 -61.77 33.56 9.10
CA ALA A 3 -60.34 33.55 8.79
C ALA A 3 -59.43 33.06 9.94
N GLY A 4 -59.02 31.79 9.89
CA GLY A 4 -57.63 31.36 9.68
C GLY A 4 -56.59 31.42 10.83
N ILE A 5 -55.82 30.31 10.90
CA ILE A 5 -54.34 30.24 10.91
C ILE A 5 -53.58 29.95 12.24
N LEU A 6 -52.77 28.87 12.15
CA LEU A 6 -51.39 28.60 12.68
C LEU A 6 -51.13 27.91 14.04
N MET A 7 -50.37 26.79 13.92
CA MET A 7 -49.12 26.40 14.64
C MET A 7 -49.18 26.21 16.17
N ILE A 8 -48.44 25.31 16.85
CA ILE A 8 -47.17 24.62 16.59
C ILE A 8 -46.94 23.56 17.71
N LEU A 9 -46.13 22.52 17.42
CA LEU A 9 -45.27 21.67 18.29
C LEU A 9 -45.84 20.98 19.56
N MET A 10 -45.61 19.66 19.74
CA MET A 10 -44.37 19.08 20.35
C MET A 10 -44.63 17.65 20.88
N GLY A 11 -43.69 16.72 20.61
CA GLY A 11 -43.43 15.49 21.36
C GLY A 11 -44.43 14.34 21.15
N ILE A 12 -44.05 13.06 21.05
CA ILE A 12 -42.86 12.37 21.52
C ILE A 12 -42.66 11.18 20.57
N ALA A 13 -41.53 11.13 19.85
CA ALA A 13 -41.10 9.91 19.18
C ALA A 13 -40.46 9.01 20.26
N SER A 14 -41.09 7.88 20.55
CA SER A 14 -40.46 6.83 21.37
C SER A 14 -39.37 6.17 20.54
N SER A 15 -38.17 6.27 21.08
CA SER A 15 -37.00 5.48 20.73
C SER A 15 -37.27 4.00 20.95
N GLN A 16 -37.09 3.22 19.89
CA GLN A 16 -36.66 1.83 20.01
C GLN A 16 -35.32 1.72 19.31
N ILE A 17 -34.27 1.79 20.13
CA ILE A 17 -32.93 1.30 19.81
C ILE A 17 -33.06 -0.22 19.79
N ILE A 18 -33.03 -0.81 18.60
CA ILE A 18 -32.70 -2.21 18.39
C ILE A 18 -31.49 -2.18 17.46
N GLY A 19 -30.33 -2.55 18.01
CA GLY A 19 -29.08 -2.60 17.27
C GLY A 19 -29.17 -3.63 16.14
N ASP A 20 -28.96 -3.15 14.93
CA ASP A 20 -28.67 -4.00 13.79
C ASP A 20 -27.17 -3.89 13.52
N SER A 21 -26.37 -4.72 14.19
CA SER A 21 -24.96 -4.92 13.80
C SER A 21 -24.92 -5.90 12.62
N THR A 22 -25.56 -5.55 11.52
CA THR A 22 -25.27 -6.22 10.25
C THR A 22 -23.81 -5.87 9.93
N MET A 23 -22.90 -6.85 10.10
CA MET A 23 -21.55 -6.73 9.55
C MET A 23 -21.71 -6.37 8.07
N ARG A 24 -21.30 -5.16 7.72
CA ARG A 24 -21.30 -4.74 6.31
C ARG A 24 -20.23 -5.56 5.60
N SER A 25 -20.48 -5.91 4.36
CA SER A 25 -19.54 -6.62 3.51
C SER A 25 -19.62 -6.08 2.10
N VAL A 26 -18.53 -6.22 1.35
CA VAL A 26 -18.50 -5.91 -0.08
C VAL A 26 -18.16 -7.15 -0.88
N GLU A 27 -18.70 -7.20 -2.10
CA GLU A 27 -18.35 -8.22 -3.08
C GLU A 27 -17.16 -7.70 -3.89
N VAL A 28 -16.10 -8.51 -3.97
CA VAL A 28 -14.90 -8.19 -4.76
C VAL A 28 -14.65 -9.30 -5.77
N THR A 29 -14.02 -8.95 -6.89
CA THR A 29 -13.71 -9.89 -7.97
C THR A 29 -12.29 -9.60 -8.50
N PRO A 30 -11.63 -10.57 -9.14
CA PRO A 30 -10.32 -10.36 -9.77
C PRO A 30 -10.41 -9.62 -11.11
N LYS A 31 -11.58 -9.06 -11.46
CA LYS A 31 -11.80 -8.35 -12.72
C LYS A 31 -11.15 -6.97 -12.67
N ILE A 32 -10.18 -6.76 -13.56
CA ILE A 32 -9.49 -5.47 -13.72
C ILE A 32 -10.00 -4.80 -15.00
N GLU A 33 -10.57 -3.61 -14.87
CA GLU A 33 -11.02 -2.79 -16.00
C GLU A 33 -10.66 -1.32 -15.75
N ILE A 34 -10.02 -0.70 -16.74
CA ILE A 34 -9.82 0.75 -16.78
C ILE A 34 -11.11 1.39 -17.27
N VAL A 35 -11.71 2.22 -16.42
CA VAL A 35 -12.95 2.94 -16.72
C VAL A 35 -12.78 4.42 -16.40
N ALA A 36 -13.75 5.26 -16.79
CA ALA A 36 -13.78 6.65 -16.33
C ALA A 36 -14.06 6.71 -14.83
N VAL A 37 -13.51 7.71 -14.13
CA VAL A 37 -13.74 7.88 -12.68
C VAL A 37 -15.24 7.93 -12.36
N PRO A 38 -15.76 6.99 -11.55
CA PRO A 38 -17.17 6.93 -11.16
C PRO A 38 -17.66 8.19 -10.45
N SER A 39 -18.98 8.40 -10.44
CA SER A 39 -19.61 9.60 -9.88
C SER A 39 -19.39 9.78 -8.37
N GLU A 40 -19.33 8.67 -7.64
CA GLU A 40 -19.08 8.57 -6.20
C GLU A 40 -17.66 8.99 -5.83
N PHE A 41 -16.72 8.94 -6.78
CA PHE A 41 -15.34 9.38 -6.65
C PHE A 41 -15.11 10.73 -7.33
N SER A 42 -16.13 11.62 -7.33
CA SER A 42 -16.05 12.90 -8.05
C SER A 42 -14.92 13.80 -7.59
N VAL A 43 -14.48 13.68 -6.33
CA VAL A 43 -13.33 14.43 -5.81
C VAL A 43 -12.06 14.14 -6.61
N PHE A 44 -11.82 12.89 -7.00
CA PHE A 44 -10.67 12.50 -7.82
C PHE A 44 -10.74 13.11 -9.23
N ARG A 45 -11.94 13.29 -9.81
CA ARG A 45 -12.10 14.07 -11.05
C ARG A 45 -11.81 15.54 -10.85
N GLN A 46 -12.16 16.08 -9.69
CA GLN A 46 -12.00 17.48 -9.36
C GLN A 46 -10.51 17.85 -9.25
N VAL A 47 -9.69 16.94 -8.72
CA VAL A 47 -8.22 17.07 -8.68
C VAL A 47 -7.54 16.64 -9.98
N GLY A 48 -8.28 16.22 -11.02
CA GLY A 48 -7.72 16.01 -12.36
C GLY A 48 -7.53 14.56 -12.80
N CYS A 49 -8.00 13.57 -12.04
CA CYS A 49 -8.03 12.17 -12.51
C CYS A 49 -9.16 11.94 -13.52
N ASP A 50 -8.90 11.17 -14.57
CA ASP A 50 -9.89 10.84 -15.61
C ASP A 50 -10.19 9.34 -15.71
N ARG A 51 -9.28 8.50 -15.19
CA ARG A 51 -9.37 7.05 -15.22
C ARG A 51 -9.32 6.44 -13.84
N TYR A 52 -9.95 5.29 -13.72
CA TYR A 52 -10.12 4.54 -12.49
C TYR A 52 -10.01 3.04 -12.76
N VAL A 53 -9.40 2.32 -11.82
CA VAL A 53 -9.37 0.86 -11.77
C VAL A 53 -9.74 0.41 -10.36
N ASN A 54 -10.56 -0.63 -10.26
CA ASN A 54 -10.80 -1.33 -9.00
C ASN A 54 -10.04 -2.66 -9.01
N VAL A 55 -9.26 -2.92 -7.97
CA VAL A 55 -8.58 -4.20 -7.78
C VAL A 55 -8.98 -4.76 -6.42
N PHE A 56 -9.84 -5.77 -6.42
CA PHE A 56 -10.37 -6.39 -5.20
C PHE A 56 -10.98 -5.41 -4.18
N GLY A 57 -11.53 -4.28 -4.63
CA GLY A 57 -12.06 -3.23 -3.75
C GLY A 57 -11.07 -2.12 -3.41
N VAL A 58 -9.79 -2.25 -3.74
CA VAL A 58 -8.78 -1.17 -3.63
C VAL A 58 -8.82 -0.32 -4.90
N HIS A 59 -8.64 0.99 -4.73
CA HIS A 59 -8.85 1.98 -5.80
C HIS A 59 -7.52 2.43 -6.42
N ILE A 60 -7.46 2.56 -7.75
CA ILE A 60 -6.40 3.29 -8.44
C ILE A 60 -7.04 4.40 -9.27
N PHE A 61 -6.62 5.64 -9.05
CA PHE A 61 -7.05 6.81 -9.82
C PHE A 61 -5.87 7.33 -10.63
N ALA A 62 -6.07 7.60 -11.92
CA ALA A 62 -5.00 8.08 -12.78
C ALA A 62 -5.39 9.37 -13.49
N SER A 63 -4.43 10.26 -13.66
CA SER A 63 -4.58 11.47 -14.46
C SER A 63 -4.43 11.18 -15.96
N PRO A 64 -4.85 12.10 -16.85
CA PRO A 64 -4.73 11.93 -18.31
C PRO A 64 -3.30 11.71 -18.83
N THR A 65 -2.28 12.11 -18.08
CA THR A 65 -0.87 12.05 -18.48
C THR A 65 -0.25 10.68 -18.19
N THR A 66 -0.83 9.90 -17.28
CA THR A 66 -0.42 8.51 -17.03
C THR A 66 -0.76 7.65 -18.24
N ALA A 67 0.24 6.95 -18.78
CA ALA A 67 0.06 6.06 -19.92
C ALA A 67 -0.79 4.83 -19.52
N GLU A 68 -1.63 4.36 -20.45
CA GLU A 68 -2.59 3.29 -20.17
C GLU A 68 -1.91 1.97 -19.80
N ASP A 69 -0.78 1.65 -20.43
CA ASP A 69 0.03 0.47 -20.13
C ASP A 69 0.63 0.51 -18.72
N LYS A 70 1.01 1.70 -18.24
CA LYS A 70 1.51 1.89 -16.87
C LYS A 70 0.41 1.77 -15.82
N LEU A 71 -0.79 2.29 -16.10
CA LEU A 71 -1.96 2.09 -15.25
C LEU A 71 -2.36 0.60 -15.19
N ALA A 72 -2.36 -0.09 -16.34
CA ALA A 72 -2.65 -1.51 -16.40
C ALA A 72 -1.60 -2.32 -15.62
N HIS A 73 -0.32 -1.97 -15.74
CA HIS A 73 0.78 -2.57 -15.00
C HIS A 73 0.62 -2.42 -13.49
N ALA A 74 0.38 -1.18 -13.01
CA ALA A 74 0.13 -0.92 -11.59
C ALA A 74 -1.06 -1.72 -11.05
N ALA A 75 -2.16 -1.79 -11.81
CA ALA A 75 -3.32 -2.61 -11.43
C ALA A 75 -2.97 -4.11 -11.32
N GLY A 76 -2.15 -4.62 -12.25
CA GLY A 76 -1.67 -5.99 -12.21
C GLY A 76 -0.73 -6.27 -11.03
N VAL A 77 0.17 -5.34 -10.71
CA VAL A 77 1.07 -5.45 -9.54
C VAL A 77 0.26 -5.49 -8.24
N LEU A 78 -0.71 -4.59 -8.07
CA LEU A 78 -1.63 -4.60 -6.93
C LEU A 78 -2.38 -5.93 -6.83
N ALA A 79 -2.89 -6.44 -7.95
CA ALA A 79 -3.60 -7.71 -7.95
C ALA A 79 -2.69 -8.88 -7.56
N GLN A 80 -1.46 -8.95 -8.07
CA GLN A 80 -0.48 -10.00 -7.75
C GLN A 80 0.08 -9.90 -6.33
N TYR A 81 0.03 -8.73 -5.69
CA TYR A 81 0.33 -8.60 -4.27
C TYR A 81 -0.83 -9.09 -3.38
N LEU A 82 -2.08 -8.92 -3.83
CA LEU A 82 -3.26 -9.36 -3.09
C LEU A 82 -3.64 -10.83 -3.34
N ASP A 83 -3.33 -11.36 -4.53
CA ASP A 83 -3.56 -12.72 -5.01
C ASP A 83 -2.31 -13.17 -5.81
N ASN A 84 -1.33 -13.71 -5.10
CA ASN A 84 0.00 -14.04 -5.62
C ASN A 84 0.07 -15.38 -6.35
N ASP A 85 -0.90 -16.27 -6.12
CA ASP A 85 -1.02 -17.52 -6.87
C ASP A 85 -1.92 -17.41 -8.11
N GLU A 86 -2.58 -16.26 -8.28
CA GLU A 86 -3.46 -15.90 -9.39
C GLU A 86 -4.64 -16.87 -9.55
N ASP A 87 -5.17 -17.36 -8.43
CA ASP A 87 -6.36 -18.22 -8.43
C ASP A 87 -7.68 -17.42 -8.51
N GLY A 88 -7.60 -16.10 -8.40
CA GLY A 88 -8.72 -15.15 -8.44
C GLY A 88 -9.28 -14.83 -7.06
N VAL A 89 -8.72 -15.38 -5.98
CA VAL A 89 -9.11 -15.14 -4.59
C VAL A 89 -7.97 -14.43 -3.84
N PRO A 90 -8.25 -13.34 -3.11
CA PRO A 90 -7.24 -12.70 -2.29
C PRO A 90 -6.62 -13.66 -1.25
N ASP A 91 -5.29 -13.73 -1.22
CA ASP A 91 -4.50 -14.63 -0.36
C ASP A 91 -4.73 -14.38 1.14
N ASN A 92 -4.89 -13.10 1.51
CA ASN A 92 -5.10 -12.67 2.89
C ASN A 92 -6.34 -11.76 2.99
N THR A 93 -7.51 -12.39 3.06
CA THR A 93 -8.80 -11.67 3.18
C THR A 93 -8.89 -10.75 4.40
N ARG A 94 -8.16 -11.05 5.48
CA ARG A 94 -8.10 -10.16 6.66
C ARG A 94 -7.37 -8.86 6.35
N VAL A 95 -6.23 -8.94 5.66
CA VAL A 95 -5.50 -7.76 5.18
C VAL A 95 -6.37 -6.96 4.22
N LEU A 96 -6.99 -7.64 3.23
CA LEU A 96 -7.88 -6.97 2.28
C LEU A 96 -9.06 -6.25 2.95
N SER A 97 -9.65 -6.85 3.99
CA SER A 97 -10.70 -6.19 4.78
C SER A 97 -10.27 -4.85 5.35
N HIS A 98 -9.05 -4.73 5.86
CA HIS A 98 -8.55 -3.45 6.37
C HIS A 98 -8.32 -2.44 5.24
N LEU A 99 -7.76 -2.87 4.11
CA LEU A 99 -7.56 -2.01 2.93
C LEU A 99 -8.87 -1.42 2.41
N VAL A 100 -9.88 -2.28 2.22
CA VAL A 100 -11.20 -1.86 1.74
C VAL A 100 -11.91 -0.98 2.76
N SER A 101 -11.87 -1.33 4.04
CA SER A 101 -12.58 -0.56 5.08
C SER A 101 -12.03 0.86 5.21
N ARG A 102 -10.73 1.04 4.96
CA ARG A 102 -10.02 2.33 5.01
C ARG A 102 -10.09 3.12 3.69
N ASN A 103 -10.80 2.61 2.67
CA ASN A 103 -10.82 3.17 1.33
C ASN A 103 -9.41 3.44 0.78
N VAL A 104 -8.50 2.48 0.97
CA VAL A 104 -7.12 2.61 0.49
C VAL A 104 -7.13 2.85 -1.01
N PHE A 105 -6.32 3.81 -1.45
CA PHE A 105 -6.21 4.17 -2.85
C PHE A 105 -4.78 4.45 -3.27
N ILE A 106 -4.52 4.27 -4.57
CA ILE A 106 -3.33 4.74 -5.25
C ILE A 106 -3.73 5.88 -6.18
N ILE A 107 -2.98 6.97 -6.19
CA ILE A 107 -3.14 8.07 -7.15
C ILE A 107 -1.94 8.11 -8.10
N MET A 108 -2.21 8.12 -9.41
CA MET A 108 -1.19 8.03 -10.45
C MET A 108 -1.18 9.27 -11.34
N PRO A 109 -0.50 10.36 -10.94
CA PRO A 109 -0.13 11.43 -11.85
C PRO A 109 1.00 10.95 -12.79
N GLY A 110 1.16 11.60 -13.94
CA GLY A 110 2.19 11.21 -14.91
C GLY A 110 3.61 11.52 -14.44
N THR A 111 3.76 12.54 -13.59
CA THR A 111 5.05 13.07 -13.11
C THR A 111 4.94 13.62 -11.69
N GLU A 112 6.05 13.70 -10.97
CA GLU A 112 6.15 14.36 -9.65
C GLU A 112 5.61 15.80 -9.67
N ALA A 113 5.96 16.60 -10.69
CA ALA A 113 5.50 17.99 -10.82
C ALA A 113 3.97 18.13 -10.97
N GLU A 114 3.29 17.08 -11.41
CA GLU A 114 1.83 17.05 -11.46
C GLU A 114 1.25 16.74 -10.09
N MET A 115 1.88 15.83 -9.33
CA MET A 115 1.52 15.53 -7.94
C MET A 115 1.58 16.78 -7.05
N GLU A 116 2.67 17.56 -7.15
CA GLU A 116 2.83 18.83 -6.41
C GLU A 116 1.70 19.84 -6.66
N GLY A 117 1.02 19.74 -7.81
CA GLY A 117 -0.08 20.62 -8.20
C GLY A 117 -1.47 20.10 -7.82
N LEU A 118 -1.59 18.88 -7.28
CA LEU A 118 -2.87 18.31 -6.88
C LEU A 118 -3.36 18.93 -5.57
N GLU A 119 -4.66 19.22 -5.50
CA GLU A 119 -5.32 19.68 -4.28
C GLU A 119 -5.63 18.47 -3.38
N ILE A 120 -4.59 17.87 -2.77
CA ILE A 120 -4.70 16.67 -1.92
C ILE A 120 -5.63 16.91 -0.72
N GLU A 121 -5.68 18.14 -0.20
CA GLU A 121 -6.58 18.49 0.89
C GLU A 121 -8.05 18.24 0.54
N LEU A 122 -8.45 18.39 -0.73
CA LEU A 122 -9.83 18.08 -1.15
C LEU A 122 -10.12 16.58 -1.02
N ILE A 123 -9.15 15.72 -1.32
CA ILE A 123 -9.26 14.26 -1.21
C ILE A 123 -9.44 13.88 0.27
N GLU A 124 -8.64 14.46 1.15
CA GLU A 124 -8.71 14.24 2.60
C GLU A 124 -10.02 14.76 3.22
N GLU A 125 -10.47 15.95 2.81
CA GLU A 125 -11.76 16.53 3.22
C GLU A 125 -12.95 15.66 2.76
N ALA A 126 -12.81 14.97 1.62
CA ALA A 126 -13.78 14.00 1.13
C ALA A 126 -13.72 12.65 1.87
N GLY A 127 -12.81 12.48 2.84
CA GLY A 127 -12.70 11.31 3.71
C GLY A 127 -11.74 10.23 3.21
N TYR A 128 -10.92 10.51 2.20
CA TYR A 128 -9.90 9.58 1.70
C TYR A 128 -8.54 9.98 2.25
N ARG A 129 -8.04 9.24 3.24
CA ARG A 129 -6.81 9.55 3.99
C ARG A 129 -5.71 8.49 3.92
N CYS A 130 -6.01 7.37 3.27
CA CYS A 130 -5.11 6.22 3.16
C CYS A 130 -4.66 6.09 1.70
N GLY A 131 -3.96 7.11 1.21
CA GLY A 131 -3.50 7.23 -0.17
C GLY A 131 -2.01 7.00 -0.30
N GLN A 132 -1.60 6.41 -1.43
CA GLN A 132 -0.21 6.39 -1.88
C GLN A 132 -0.14 6.93 -3.30
N ASP A 133 0.84 7.76 -3.59
CA ASP A 133 1.14 8.19 -4.95
C ASP A 133 2.07 7.21 -5.67
N LEU A 134 1.86 7.05 -6.97
CA LEU A 134 2.73 6.27 -7.84
C LEU A 134 2.84 6.97 -9.18
N TYR A 135 4.03 7.45 -9.52
CA TYR A 135 4.19 8.26 -10.70
C TYR A 135 4.23 7.42 -11.98
N GLY A 136 3.63 7.99 -13.02
CA GLY A 136 3.75 7.46 -14.37
C GLY A 136 5.21 7.35 -14.80
N GLU A 137 6.11 8.24 -14.41
CA GLU A 137 7.51 8.22 -14.84
C GLU A 137 8.37 7.11 -14.22
N GLU A 138 8.05 6.68 -13.00
CA GLU A 138 8.79 5.62 -12.28
C GLU A 138 8.20 4.22 -12.48
N THR A 139 6.95 4.13 -12.94
CA THR A 139 6.30 2.86 -13.30
C THR A 139 6.94 2.28 -14.57
N LYS A 140 7.50 1.07 -14.48
CA LYS A 140 8.30 0.42 -15.54
C LYS A 140 7.76 -0.97 -15.88
N PRO A 141 6.76 -1.07 -16.77
CA PRO A 141 6.15 -2.36 -17.14
C PRO A 141 7.10 -3.37 -17.79
N ASP A 142 8.25 -2.93 -18.27
CA ASP A 142 9.29 -3.76 -18.87
C ASP A 142 10.36 -4.24 -17.87
N PHE A 143 10.30 -3.79 -16.60
CA PHE A 143 11.28 -4.14 -15.57
C PHE A 143 11.36 -5.64 -15.29
N LEU A 144 10.23 -6.32 -15.05
CA LEU A 144 10.17 -7.75 -14.82
C LEU A 144 9.30 -8.41 -15.89
N VAL A 145 9.92 -9.18 -16.79
CA VAL A 145 9.19 -9.87 -17.87
C VAL A 145 9.55 -11.34 -17.88
N ASP A 146 8.54 -12.21 -17.77
CA ASP A 146 8.71 -13.66 -17.70
C ASP A 146 9.72 -14.10 -16.62
N GLY A 147 9.69 -13.44 -15.46
CA GLY A 147 10.59 -13.70 -14.33
C GLY A 147 12.03 -13.24 -14.54
N LYS A 148 12.30 -12.37 -15.52
CA LYS A 148 13.63 -11.80 -15.78
C LYS A 148 13.63 -10.29 -15.61
N ILE A 149 14.58 -9.80 -14.85
CA ILE A 149 14.80 -8.37 -14.65
C ILE A 149 15.48 -7.79 -15.90
N ASN A 150 14.86 -6.79 -16.51
CA ASN A 150 15.40 -5.99 -17.61
C ASN A 150 15.71 -4.59 -17.08
N ALA A 151 16.89 -4.43 -16.49
CA ALA A 151 17.38 -3.15 -15.98
C ALA A 151 18.70 -2.77 -16.66
N PRO A 152 18.83 -1.59 -17.31
CA PRO A 152 20.08 -1.11 -17.88
C PRO A 152 21.16 -0.83 -16.81
N ASP A 153 20.77 -0.44 -15.61
CA ASP A 153 21.65 -0.18 -14.46
C ASP A 153 20.86 -0.27 -13.14
N GLY A 154 21.58 -0.14 -12.02
CA GLY A 154 21.05 -0.28 -10.65
C GLY A 154 19.99 0.73 -10.22
N SER A 155 19.84 1.85 -10.93
CA SER A 155 18.81 2.87 -10.66
C SER A 155 17.50 2.59 -11.40
N TYR A 156 17.51 1.68 -12.37
CA TYR A 156 16.31 1.31 -13.10
C TYR A 156 15.49 0.27 -12.33
N TYR A 157 14.72 0.75 -11.36
CA TYR A 157 13.78 -0.04 -10.56
C TYR A 157 12.33 0.39 -10.82
N ASP A 158 11.40 -0.56 -10.89
CA ASP A 158 9.97 -0.29 -11.07
C ASP A 158 9.34 0.20 -9.76
N GLY A 159 8.99 1.49 -9.72
CA GLY A 159 8.39 2.12 -8.52
C GLY A 159 7.07 1.49 -8.11
N ALA A 160 6.33 0.88 -9.05
CA ALA A 160 5.07 0.19 -8.73
C ALA A 160 5.27 -0.97 -7.73
N LEU A 161 6.45 -1.59 -7.67
CA LEU A 161 6.73 -2.66 -6.71
C LEU A 161 6.87 -2.15 -5.26
N GLU A 162 7.19 -0.87 -5.08
CA GLU A 162 7.38 -0.19 -3.80
C GLU A 162 6.09 0.53 -3.39
N GLU A 163 5.64 1.47 -4.21
CA GLU A 163 4.50 2.33 -3.89
C GLU A 163 3.19 1.56 -3.76
N ILE A 164 3.03 0.41 -4.41
CA ILE A 164 1.83 -0.41 -4.21
C ILE A 164 1.95 -1.24 -2.94
N LEU A 165 3.17 -1.62 -2.55
CA LEU A 165 3.42 -2.42 -1.36
C LEU A 165 3.27 -1.61 -0.07
N HIS A 166 3.64 -0.32 -0.08
CA HIS A 166 3.50 0.60 1.05
C HIS A 166 2.08 0.57 1.66
N PRO A 167 1.00 0.93 0.94
CA PRO A 167 -0.34 0.94 1.51
C PRO A 167 -0.86 -0.46 1.87
N ILE A 168 -0.41 -1.53 1.18
CA ILE A 168 -0.76 -2.90 1.54
C ILE A 168 -0.20 -3.27 2.92
N THR A 169 1.04 -2.87 3.20
CA THR A 169 1.71 -3.19 4.46
C THR A 169 1.24 -2.27 5.58
N GLN A 170 1.18 -0.97 5.34
CA GLN A 170 0.76 0.05 6.30
C GLN A 170 -0.72 -0.02 6.66
N HIS A 171 -1.61 0.03 5.67
CA HIS A 171 -3.05 0.05 5.94
C HIS A 171 -3.68 -1.34 6.01
N GLY A 172 -2.98 -2.36 5.50
CA GLY A 172 -3.43 -3.74 5.51
C GLY A 172 -2.79 -4.57 6.63
N TYR A 173 -1.50 -4.91 6.50
CA TYR A 173 -0.82 -5.82 7.45
C TYR A 173 -0.68 -5.25 8.86
N ALA A 174 -0.24 -4.00 9.01
CA ALA A 174 -0.07 -3.37 10.33
C ALA A 174 -1.40 -3.31 11.11
N ASN A 175 -2.51 -3.20 10.39
CA ASN A 175 -3.85 -3.15 10.97
C ASN A 175 -4.47 -4.54 11.19
N ALA A 176 -4.21 -5.49 10.28
CA ALA A 176 -4.64 -6.87 10.42
C ALA A 176 -3.89 -7.61 11.55
N TYR A 177 -2.63 -7.26 11.81
CA TYR A 177 -1.80 -7.93 12.81
C TYR A 177 -0.95 -6.90 13.58
N PRO A 178 -1.56 -6.02 14.40
CA PRO A 178 -0.85 -4.90 15.05
C PRO A 178 0.31 -5.34 15.95
N GLU A 179 0.16 -6.44 16.67
CA GLU A 179 1.25 -6.99 17.51
C GLU A 179 2.45 -7.52 16.70
N VAL A 180 2.26 -7.78 15.41
CA VAL A 180 3.24 -8.41 14.53
C VAL A 180 3.84 -7.39 13.57
N PHE A 181 3.00 -6.73 12.77
CA PHE A 181 3.38 -5.79 11.71
C PHE A 181 3.03 -4.35 12.04
N GLY A 182 2.53 -4.06 13.24
CA GLY A 182 2.22 -2.68 13.64
C GLY A 182 3.45 -1.78 13.54
N GLU A 183 3.20 -0.53 13.18
CA GLU A 183 4.22 0.49 12.95
C GLU A 183 4.66 1.19 14.25
N GLU A 184 4.08 0.79 15.38
CA GLU A 184 4.49 1.28 16.68
C GLU A 184 5.61 0.43 17.29
N ARG A 185 6.42 1.08 18.14
CA ARG A 185 7.45 0.41 18.92
C ARG A 185 6.85 -0.72 19.75
N GLY A 186 7.35 -1.93 19.53
CA GLY A 186 7.00 -3.10 20.34
C GLY A 186 6.40 -4.24 19.53
N SER A 187 5.91 -3.96 18.31
CA SER A 187 5.55 -5.02 17.36
C SER A 187 6.78 -5.89 17.03
N ILE A 188 6.53 -7.09 16.49
CA ILE A 188 7.62 -8.00 16.11
C ILE A 188 8.45 -7.37 14.97
N LEU A 189 7.81 -6.77 13.97
CA LEU A 189 8.47 -6.11 12.84
C LEU A 189 9.32 -4.91 13.31
N ALA A 190 8.77 -4.06 14.18
CA ALA A 190 9.49 -2.91 14.76
C ALA A 190 10.76 -3.35 15.51
N LYS A 191 10.71 -4.48 16.23
CA LYS A 191 11.90 -5.06 16.89
C LYS A 191 12.94 -5.57 15.89
N CYS A 192 12.51 -6.10 14.75
CA CYS A 192 13.43 -6.51 13.67
C CYS A 192 14.11 -5.28 13.07
N MET A 193 13.34 -4.24 12.75
CA MET A 193 13.87 -2.97 12.25
C MET A 193 14.84 -2.31 13.23
N ASP A 194 14.52 -2.25 14.52
CA ASP A 194 15.43 -1.71 15.55
C ASP A 194 16.76 -2.49 15.58
N ALA A 195 16.72 -3.81 15.41
CA ALA A 195 17.95 -4.60 15.30
C ALA A 195 18.73 -4.26 14.03
N ALA A 196 18.04 -4.09 12.89
CA ALA A 196 18.64 -3.75 11.60
C ALA A 196 19.33 -2.38 11.57
N ARG A 197 18.84 -1.44 12.39
CA ARG A 197 19.42 -0.10 12.57
C ARG A 197 20.46 -0.04 13.69
N GLY A 198 20.78 -1.16 14.35
CA GLY A 198 21.68 -1.22 15.50
C GLY A 198 21.13 -0.62 16.80
N GLY A 199 19.83 -0.33 16.86
CA GLY A 199 19.15 0.24 18.02
C GLY A 199 17.81 0.90 17.67
N TYR A 200 17.16 1.45 18.70
CA TYR A 200 15.94 2.23 18.54
C TYR A 200 16.27 3.68 18.14
N PHE A 201 15.70 4.11 17.01
CA PHE A 201 15.74 5.49 16.52
C PHE A 201 14.33 5.93 16.18
N GLU A 202 13.79 6.91 16.93
CA GLU A 202 12.45 7.46 16.71
C GLU A 202 12.36 8.26 15.41
N HIS A 203 13.45 8.93 15.05
CA HIS A 203 13.61 9.69 13.81
C HIS A 203 14.92 9.28 13.14
N VAL A 204 15.07 9.62 11.85
CA VAL A 204 16.35 9.51 11.16
C VAL A 204 17.42 10.31 11.94
N PRO A 205 18.56 9.70 12.30
CA PRO A 205 19.57 10.35 13.12
C PRO A 205 20.32 11.46 12.37
N GLU A 206 20.61 12.56 13.08
CA GLU A 206 21.37 13.70 12.55
C GLU A 206 22.71 13.23 11.95
N GLY A 207 23.02 13.66 10.73
CA GLY A 207 24.23 13.25 9.99
C GLY A 207 24.04 12.03 9.09
N GLY A 208 22.81 11.50 9.00
CA GLY A 208 22.35 10.56 7.99
C GLY A 208 23.07 9.20 8.00
N PRO A 209 22.97 8.42 6.90
CA PRO A 209 23.40 7.02 6.81
C PRO A 209 24.91 6.82 7.04
N LYS A 210 25.70 7.89 6.96
CA LYS A 210 27.17 7.83 7.08
C LYS A 210 27.70 8.12 8.48
N SER A 211 26.87 8.60 9.42
CA SER A 211 27.35 8.90 10.78
C SER A 211 26.35 8.77 11.92
N GLY A 212 25.04 8.72 11.62
CA GLY A 212 24.00 8.63 12.64
C GLY A 212 23.72 7.22 13.16
N TYR A 213 23.94 6.21 12.31
CA TYR A 213 23.71 4.80 12.65
C TYR A 213 25.00 4.07 13.07
N PRO A 214 24.90 3.02 13.91
CA PRO A 214 26.03 2.15 14.26
C PRO A 214 26.62 1.44 13.03
N ALA A 215 27.92 1.14 13.06
CA ALA A 215 28.62 0.54 11.93
C ALA A 215 28.19 -0.91 11.61
N GLU A 216 27.50 -1.57 12.55
CA GLU A 216 26.91 -2.89 12.40
C GLU A 216 25.50 -2.88 11.81
N ALA A 217 24.89 -1.71 11.62
CA ALA A 217 23.58 -1.58 11.01
C ALA A 217 23.64 -1.91 9.51
N TRP A 218 22.51 -2.37 8.96
CA TRP A 218 22.35 -2.67 7.53
C TRP A 218 21.12 -2.00 6.92
N TYR A 219 20.37 -1.27 7.74
CA TYR A 219 19.28 -0.40 7.35
C TYR A 219 19.54 1.02 7.86
N HIS A 220 19.60 1.98 6.95
CA HIS A 220 20.08 3.34 7.18
C HIS A 220 19.19 4.36 6.47
N TYR A 221 17.91 4.43 6.83
CA TYR A 221 16.97 5.29 6.11
C TYR A 221 17.42 6.77 6.07
N THR A 222 17.24 7.44 4.93
CA THR A 222 17.83 8.77 4.69
C THR A 222 16.85 9.93 4.67
N ASP A 223 15.56 9.69 4.52
CA ASP A 223 14.57 10.76 4.49
C ASP A 223 14.25 11.25 5.92
N GLU A 224 14.75 12.44 6.25
CA GLU A 224 14.55 13.08 7.56
C GLU A 224 13.09 13.49 7.84
N THR A 225 12.20 13.45 6.85
CA THR A 225 10.77 13.73 7.04
C THR A 225 9.98 12.53 7.57
N CYS A 226 10.56 11.33 7.46
CA CYS A 226 9.96 10.07 7.85
C CYS A 226 10.03 9.86 9.38
N ASP A 227 8.89 9.48 9.96
CA ASP A 227 8.81 9.08 11.36
C ASP A 227 9.12 7.59 11.56
N TYR A 228 8.99 7.11 12.80
CA TYR A 228 9.24 5.71 13.13
C TYR A 228 8.37 4.75 12.33
N GLY A 229 7.09 5.07 12.13
CA GLY A 229 6.14 4.19 11.45
C GLY A 229 6.45 4.09 9.96
N CYS A 230 6.72 5.22 9.32
CA CYS A 230 7.19 5.27 7.95
C CYS A 230 8.47 4.43 7.76
N MET A 231 9.44 4.50 8.68
CA MET A 231 10.66 3.66 8.60
C MET A 231 10.35 2.15 8.74
N VAL A 232 9.28 1.77 9.47
CA VAL A 232 8.85 0.36 9.56
C VAL A 232 8.30 -0.12 8.20
N THR A 233 7.50 0.71 7.52
CA THR A 233 6.96 0.45 6.17
C THR A 233 8.06 0.30 5.14
N GLU A 234 9.05 1.16 5.21
CA GLU A 234 10.23 1.13 4.35
C GLU A 234 11.07 -0.14 4.59
N TYR A 235 11.26 -0.50 5.85
CA TYR A 235 11.98 -1.72 6.21
C TYR A 235 11.30 -2.99 5.66
N ILE A 236 9.96 -3.08 5.72
CA ILE A 236 9.25 -4.22 5.13
C ILE A 236 9.34 -4.22 3.60
N TYR A 237 9.28 -3.05 2.96
CA TYR A 237 9.54 -2.92 1.52
C TYR A 237 10.92 -3.47 1.14
N TRP A 238 11.98 -2.96 1.77
CA TRP A 238 13.35 -3.36 1.47
C TRP A 238 13.57 -4.86 1.67
N ALA A 239 13.08 -5.40 2.77
CA ALA A 239 13.21 -6.81 3.10
C ALA A 239 12.41 -7.69 2.14
N LEU A 240 11.12 -7.40 1.91
CA LEU A 240 10.25 -8.25 1.10
C LEU A 240 10.70 -8.27 -0.37
N THR A 241 10.98 -7.11 -0.96
CA THR A 241 11.41 -7.03 -2.37
C THR A 241 12.77 -7.70 -2.59
N SER A 242 13.67 -7.65 -1.60
CA SER A 242 14.91 -8.43 -1.60
C SER A 242 14.65 -9.94 -1.52
N ILE A 243 13.69 -10.38 -0.68
CA ILE A 243 13.28 -11.79 -0.55
C ILE A 243 12.64 -12.34 -1.83
N LEU A 244 11.84 -11.51 -2.51
CA LEU A 244 11.20 -11.81 -3.80
C LEU A 244 12.20 -11.78 -4.97
N GLY A 245 13.37 -11.18 -4.76
CA GLY A 245 14.47 -11.15 -5.72
C GLY A 245 14.41 -9.98 -6.70
N THR A 246 13.49 -9.02 -6.53
CA THR A 246 13.38 -7.85 -7.43
C THR A 246 14.56 -6.89 -7.26
N GLN A 247 15.27 -6.96 -6.13
CA GLN A 247 16.47 -6.17 -5.84
C GLN A 247 17.79 -6.86 -6.27
N ASP A 248 17.73 -8.08 -6.83
CA ASP A 248 18.90 -8.91 -7.19
C ASP A 248 19.29 -8.77 -8.67
N PHE A 249 19.88 -7.62 -9.03
CA PHE A 249 20.38 -7.36 -10.38
C PHE A 249 21.64 -6.47 -10.40
N PRO A 250 22.43 -6.46 -11.50
CA PRO A 250 23.69 -5.74 -11.57
C PRO A 250 23.57 -4.25 -11.24
N GLY A 251 24.43 -3.75 -10.34
CA GLY A 251 24.47 -2.36 -9.92
C GLY A 251 23.45 -1.97 -8.85
N ARG A 252 22.43 -2.82 -8.57
CA ARG A 252 21.39 -2.48 -7.60
C ARG A 252 21.92 -2.41 -6.18
N ARG A 253 22.83 -3.32 -5.81
CA ARG A 253 23.44 -3.31 -4.47
C ARG A 253 24.14 -1.98 -4.19
N GLU A 254 24.91 -1.48 -5.14
CA GLU A 254 25.61 -0.19 -5.01
C GLU A 254 24.63 0.98 -5.01
N ALA A 255 23.51 0.89 -5.74
CA ALA A 255 22.46 1.91 -5.71
C ALA A 255 21.73 1.97 -4.35
N LEU A 256 21.60 0.83 -3.67
CA LEU A 256 20.91 0.72 -2.38
C LEU A 256 21.82 0.87 -1.16
N GLU A 257 23.14 0.79 -1.31
CA GLU A 257 24.08 0.66 -0.17
C GLU A 257 23.94 1.78 0.88
N VAL A 258 23.41 2.93 0.46
CA VAL A 258 23.17 4.07 1.34
C VAL A 258 22.07 3.82 2.35
N GLU A 259 21.06 2.99 2.02
CA GLU A 259 19.89 2.70 2.86
C GLU A 259 19.76 1.24 3.24
N TRP A 260 20.06 0.31 2.34
CA TRP A 260 19.81 -1.10 2.51
C TRP A 260 20.94 -1.97 1.96
N GLU A 261 21.59 -2.72 2.84
CA GLU A 261 22.71 -3.55 2.41
C GLU A 261 22.30 -4.95 1.93
N LEU A 262 21.07 -5.41 2.19
CA LEU A 262 20.69 -6.83 2.02
C LEU A 262 19.85 -7.09 0.75
N ASN A 263 20.27 -6.57 -0.40
CA ASN A 263 19.51 -6.56 -1.67
C ASN A 263 19.16 -7.93 -2.30
N THR A 264 19.42 -9.07 -1.65
CA THR A 264 19.09 -10.39 -2.21
C THR A 264 18.48 -11.29 -1.14
N ARG A 265 17.67 -12.27 -1.57
CA ARG A 265 17.03 -13.24 -0.68
C ARG A 265 18.01 -13.90 0.29
N GLU A 266 19.20 -14.28 -0.20
CA GLU A 266 20.23 -14.91 0.61
C GLU A 266 20.88 -13.93 1.62
N ARG A 267 21.06 -12.67 1.23
CA ARG A 267 21.57 -11.63 2.13
C ARG A 267 20.57 -11.35 3.25
N VAL A 268 19.27 -11.24 2.95
CA VAL A 268 18.24 -11.11 4.00
C VAL A 268 18.22 -12.35 4.89
N ARG A 269 18.18 -13.55 4.32
CA ARG A 269 18.14 -14.81 5.08
C ARG A 269 19.26 -14.95 6.10
N THR A 270 20.47 -14.50 5.75
CA THR A 270 21.67 -14.67 6.58
C THR A 270 22.05 -13.44 7.42
N GLY A 271 21.76 -12.24 6.93
CA GLY A 271 22.06 -10.97 7.60
C GLY A 271 20.94 -10.51 8.54
N ASP A 272 19.68 -10.82 8.20
CA ASP A 272 18.49 -10.45 8.96
C ASP A 272 17.51 -11.64 9.00
N THR A 273 17.93 -12.70 9.69
CA THR A 273 17.15 -13.94 9.77
C THR A 273 15.78 -13.71 10.41
N ALA A 274 15.65 -12.76 11.33
CA ALA A 274 14.39 -12.47 12.01
C ALA A 274 13.32 -11.96 11.05
N VAL A 275 13.63 -10.95 10.22
CA VAL A 275 12.67 -10.47 9.21
C VAL A 275 12.45 -11.48 8.09
N TYR A 276 13.48 -12.24 7.73
CA TYR A 276 13.33 -13.33 6.75
C TYR A 276 12.31 -14.36 7.22
N GLU A 277 12.45 -14.87 8.44
CA GLU A 277 11.52 -15.85 9.01
C GLU A 277 10.12 -15.25 9.13
N LEU A 278 10.01 -13.98 9.54
CA LEU A 278 8.73 -13.30 9.68
C LEU A 278 7.99 -13.13 8.34
N LEU A 279 8.67 -12.64 7.30
CA LEU A 279 8.09 -12.38 5.98
C LEU A 279 7.95 -13.63 5.11
N THR A 280 8.54 -14.75 5.52
CA THR A 280 8.35 -16.07 4.86
C THR A 280 7.46 -17.02 5.67
N ASP A 281 6.91 -16.58 6.80
CA ASP A 281 5.95 -17.36 7.58
C ASP A 281 4.64 -17.53 6.77
N PRO A 282 4.28 -18.76 6.38
CA PRO A 282 3.09 -19.01 5.57
C PRO A 282 1.78 -18.63 6.28
N GLN A 283 1.79 -18.39 7.59
CA GLN A 283 0.64 -17.90 8.34
C GLN A 283 0.15 -16.55 7.80
N TYR A 284 1.08 -15.65 7.44
CA TYR A 284 0.73 -14.29 7.06
C TYR A 284 0.49 -14.11 5.56
N ARG A 285 0.78 -15.14 4.75
CA ARG A 285 0.47 -15.12 3.31
C ARG A 285 1.07 -13.93 2.56
N PHE A 286 2.31 -13.55 2.92
CA PHE A 286 3.07 -12.64 2.08
C PHE A 286 3.33 -13.28 0.71
N PRO A 287 3.47 -12.45 -0.35
CA PRO A 287 3.87 -12.89 -1.67
C PRO A 287 5.10 -13.80 -1.62
N THR A 288 5.09 -14.84 -2.46
CA THR A 288 6.24 -15.74 -2.65
C THR A 288 6.86 -15.61 -4.05
N LYS A 289 6.16 -14.93 -4.96
CA LYS A 289 6.60 -14.57 -6.30
C LYS A 289 6.56 -13.06 -6.46
N ALA A 290 7.55 -12.49 -7.13
CA ALA A 290 7.55 -11.08 -7.49
C ALA A 290 6.42 -10.77 -8.47
N PRO A 291 5.62 -9.71 -8.26
CA PRO A 291 4.70 -9.21 -9.26
C PRO A 291 5.42 -8.75 -10.52
N ASP A 292 4.86 -9.09 -11.69
CA ASP A 292 5.34 -8.64 -13.00
C ASP A 292 4.32 -7.72 -13.71
N GLY A 293 3.20 -7.41 -13.05
CA GLY A 293 2.12 -6.57 -13.57
C GLY A 293 1.21 -7.27 -14.60
N ASN A 294 1.47 -8.54 -14.93
CA ASN A 294 0.70 -9.31 -15.89
C ASN A 294 -0.20 -10.35 -15.18
N TYR A 295 -1.06 -9.86 -14.29
CA TYR A 295 -2.04 -10.65 -13.55
C TYR A 295 -3.04 -11.35 -14.48
N LYS A 296 -3.11 -12.69 -14.41
CA LYS A 296 -3.98 -13.54 -15.24
C LYS A 296 -4.72 -14.54 -14.35
N PRO A 297 -5.79 -14.12 -13.67
CA PRO A 297 -6.50 -14.98 -12.73
C PRO A 297 -7.07 -16.20 -13.45
N SER A 298 -6.88 -17.37 -12.86
CA SER A 298 -7.36 -18.64 -13.43
C SER A 298 -8.88 -18.82 -13.28
N ALA A 299 -9.52 -18.02 -12.41
CA ALA A 299 -10.96 -17.98 -12.21
C ALA A 299 -11.45 -16.56 -11.87
N PHE A 300 -12.77 -16.34 -11.95
CA PHE A 300 -13.41 -15.08 -11.58
C PHE A 300 -14.46 -15.30 -10.47
N PRO A 301 -14.04 -15.76 -9.27
CA PRO A 301 -14.96 -15.90 -8.17
C PRO A 301 -15.41 -14.53 -7.64
N VAL A 302 -16.55 -14.54 -6.96
CA VAL A 302 -16.96 -13.42 -6.10
C VAL A 302 -16.51 -13.74 -4.68
N THR A 303 -15.70 -12.86 -4.11
CA THR A 303 -15.24 -12.96 -2.72
C THR A 303 -15.98 -11.95 -1.86
N ILE A 304 -16.50 -12.40 -0.72
CA ILE A 304 -17.17 -11.52 0.25
C ILE A 304 -16.15 -11.05 1.28
N VAL A 305 -15.88 -9.74 1.29
CA VAL A 305 -14.92 -9.12 2.21
C VAL A 305 -15.71 -8.37 3.29
N PRO A 306 -15.54 -8.70 4.58
CA PRO A 306 -16.19 -7.95 5.65
C PRO A 306 -15.58 -6.55 5.77
N ILE A 307 -16.45 -5.57 5.99
CA ILE A 307 -16.08 -4.21 6.35
C ILE A 307 -15.92 -4.14 7.86
N ILE A 308 -14.73 -3.74 8.30
CA ILE A 308 -14.36 -3.60 9.69
C ILE A 308 -14.69 -2.16 10.10
N PRO A 309 -15.42 -1.95 11.21
CA PRO A 309 -15.54 -0.62 11.80
C PRO A 309 -14.15 -0.10 12.16
N ILE A 310 -13.77 1.05 11.60
CA ILE A 310 -12.55 1.75 11.99
C ILE A 310 -12.89 2.52 13.25
N GLU A 311 -12.18 2.26 14.34
CA GLU A 311 -12.21 3.13 15.51
C GLU A 311 -11.52 4.44 15.09
N ASP A 312 -12.17 5.58 15.35
CA ASP A 312 -11.60 6.89 15.01
C ASP A 312 -10.19 6.97 15.64
N GLU A 313 -9.17 7.08 14.79
CA GLU A 313 -7.80 7.37 15.21
C GLU A 313 -7.77 8.87 15.57
N ASP A 314 -7.88 9.15 16.87
CA ASP A 314 -7.79 10.50 17.47
C ASP A 314 -6.40 11.14 17.29
#